data_AF-A0A653D4X7-F1
#
_entry.id   AF-A0A653D4X7-F1
#
_cell.length_a   1.000
_cell.length_b   1.000
_cell.length_c   1.000
_cell.angle_alpha   90.00
_cell.angle_beta   90.00
_cell.angle_gamma   90.00
#
_symmetry.space_group_name_H-M   'P 1'
#
loop_
_entity.id
_entity.type
_entity.pdbx_description
1 polymer ?
#
loop_
_entity_poly.entity_id
_entity_poly.type
_entity_poly.pdbx_seq_one_letter_code
_entity_poly.pdbx_strand_id
1 'polypeptide(L)'
;MVAVTIEHRIIITVLVIISIFRFIFIPLILLCNVQPRHHTAVVFDQDYQYILILLLFALSNGYLTNITTIFVTKVVEDHEKETASSAITIFLGLGLTVGSALSLVIVRLI
;
A
#
# COMPACT_ATOMS: atom_id res chain seq x y z
N MET A 1 21.95 -7.48 22.32
CA MET A 1 20.52 -7.21 22.60
C MET A 1 20.11 -5.83 22.12
N VAL A 2 20.74 -4.73 22.58
CA VAL A 2 20.41 -3.36 22.14
C VAL A 2 20.57 -3.12 20.64
N ALA A 3 21.66 -3.60 20.02
CA ALA A 3 21.89 -3.45 18.57
C ALA A 3 20.79 -4.11 17.71
N VAL A 4 20.32 -5.30 18.10
CA VAL A 4 19.25 -6.05 17.40
C VAL A 4 17.92 -5.30 17.50
N THR A 5 17.60 -4.74 18.67
CA THR A 5 16.39 -3.91 18.85
C THR A 5 16.43 -2.61 18.05
N ILE A 6 17.61 -2.02 17.86
CA ILE A 6 17.81 -0.82 17.02
C ILE A 6 17.57 -1.15 15.54
N GLU A 7 18.13 -2.25 15.04
CA GLU A 7 17.91 -2.69 13.65
C GLU A 7 16.43 -2.94 13.36
N HIS A 8 15.71 -3.60 14.27
CA HIS A 8 14.26 -3.79 14.14
C HIS A 8 13.49 -2.47 14.04
N ARG A 9 13.84 -1.46 14.86
CA ARG A 9 13.19 -0.13 14.82
C ARG A 9 13.46 0.62 13.52
N ILE A 10 14.67 0.51 12.97
CA ILE A 10 15.03 1.13 11.69
C ILE A 10 14.21 0.50 10.57
N ILE A 11 14.14 -0.84 10.50
CA ILE A 11 13.38 -1.56 9.48
C ILE A 11 11.90 -1.14 9.49
N ILE A 12 11.26 -1.13 10.67
CA ILE A 12 9.86 -0.72 10.81
C ILE A 12 9.67 0.72 10.30
N THR A 13 10.56 1.62 10.67
CA THR A 13 10.48 3.03 10.26
C THR A 13 10.58 3.17 8.74
N VAL A 14 11.51 2.46 8.10
CA VAL A 14 11.68 2.44 6.65
C VAL A 14 10.42 1.88 5.96
N LEU A 15 9.85 0.78 6.46
CA LEU A 15 8.62 0.20 5.91
C LEU A 15 7.43 1.18 5.99
N VAL A 16 7.31 1.92 7.10
CA VAL A 16 6.27 2.94 7.27
C VAL A 16 6.47 4.09 6.29
N ILE A 17 7.70 4.60 6.15
CA ILE A 17 8.01 5.70 5.21
C ILE A 17 7.69 5.30 3.77
N ILE A 18 8.12 4.11 3.34
CA ILE A 18 7.83 3.61 1.98
C ILE A 18 6.32 3.41 1.79
N SER A 19 5.61 2.93 2.82
CA SER A 19 4.14 2.79 2.77
C SER A 19 3.43 4.13 2.59
N ILE A 20 3.87 5.17 3.29
CA ILE A 20 3.30 6.53 3.16
C ILE A 20 3.64 7.12 1.79
N PHE A 21 4.85 6.89 1.28
CA PHE A 21 5.22 7.37 -0.04
C PHE A 21 4.30 6.83 -1.16
N ARG A 22 3.72 5.64 -0.99
CA ARG A 22 2.80 5.04 -1.97
C ARG A 22 1.50 5.82 -2.18
N PHE A 23 1.15 6.75 -1.29
CA PHE A 23 0.02 7.66 -1.54
C PHE A 23 0.22 8.53 -2.78
N ILE A 24 1.46 8.71 -3.27
CA ILE A 24 1.74 9.40 -4.54
C ILE A 24 1.13 8.70 -5.77
N PHE A 25 0.92 7.38 -5.71
CA PHE A 25 0.29 6.64 -6.80
C PHE A 25 -1.18 7.01 -6.98
N ILE A 26 -1.87 7.47 -5.93
CA ILE A 26 -3.28 7.86 -6.00
C ILE A 26 -3.48 9.05 -6.97
N PRO A 27 -2.85 10.24 -6.78
CA PRO A 27 -2.99 11.34 -7.73
C PRO A 27 -2.44 10.99 -9.11
N LEU A 28 -1.37 10.19 -9.22
CA LEU A 28 -0.85 9.73 -10.50
C LEU A 28 -1.91 8.94 -11.30
N ILE A 29 -2.62 8.01 -10.65
CA ILE A 29 -3.71 7.25 -11.27
C ILE A 29 -4.91 8.16 -11.63
N LEU A 30 -5.23 9.15 -10.79
CA LEU A 30 -6.31 10.11 -11.06
C LEU A 30 -6.03 11.02 -12.27
N LEU A 31 -4.75 11.34 -12.51
CA LEU A 31 -4.30 12.14 -13.67
C LEU A 31 -4.25 11.35 -14.99
N CYS A 32 -4.36 10.02 -14.94
CA CYS A 32 -4.53 9.14 -16.12
C CYS A 32 -5.90 9.35 -16.79
N ASN A 33 -6.09 8.88 -18.03
CA ASN A 33 -7.28 9.07 -18.85
C ASN A 33 -8.52 8.23 -18.46
N VAL A 34 -9.12 8.52 -17.31
CA VAL A 34 -10.43 8.01 -16.84
C VAL A 34 -11.59 8.86 -17.39
N GLN A 35 -12.50 8.30 -18.19
CA GLN A 35 -13.68 8.99 -18.72
C GLN A 35 -14.99 8.38 -18.18
N PRO A 36 -16.09 9.16 -18.06
CA PRO A 36 -16.20 10.61 -18.22
C PRO A 36 -15.69 11.37 -16.98
N ARG A 37 -15.12 12.57 -17.17
CA ARG A 37 -14.57 13.43 -16.11
C ARG A 37 -15.06 14.87 -16.28
N HIS A 38 -15.31 15.59 -15.18
CA HIS A 38 -15.90 16.94 -15.22
C HIS A 38 -14.95 18.04 -14.69
N HIS A 39 -14.03 17.73 -13.77
CA HIS A 39 -13.28 18.78 -13.04
C HIS A 39 -11.74 18.68 -13.07
N THR A 40 -11.14 17.64 -13.67
CA THR A 40 -9.69 17.38 -13.61
C THR A 40 -9.02 17.28 -14.99
N ALA A 41 -7.80 17.82 -15.12
CA ALA A 41 -7.02 17.80 -16.35
C ALA A 41 -6.38 16.42 -16.61
N VAL A 42 -6.37 15.97 -17.87
CA VAL A 42 -5.64 14.76 -18.31
C VAL A 42 -4.17 15.13 -18.49
N VAL A 43 -3.28 14.54 -17.68
CA VAL A 43 -1.82 14.68 -17.86
C VAL A 43 -1.25 13.43 -18.53
N PHE A 44 -1.79 12.27 -18.21
CA PHE A 44 -1.37 10.98 -18.75
C PHE A 44 -2.48 10.41 -19.64
N ASP A 45 -2.40 10.67 -20.94
CA ASP A 45 -3.43 10.29 -21.92
C ASP A 45 -3.35 8.81 -22.35
N GLN A 46 -2.16 8.21 -22.26
CA GLN A 46 -1.84 6.93 -22.88
C GLN A 46 -1.96 5.76 -21.89
N ASP A 47 -2.63 4.69 -22.30
CA ASP A 47 -2.92 3.52 -21.45
C ASP A 47 -1.67 2.84 -20.89
N TYR A 48 -0.56 2.84 -21.63
CA TYR A 48 0.69 2.23 -21.15
C TYR A 48 1.22 2.92 -19.88
N GLN A 49 0.95 4.22 -19.70
CA GLN A 49 1.35 4.99 -18.52
C GLN A 49 0.56 4.52 -17.30
N TYR A 50 -0.75 4.38 -17.47
CA TYR A 50 -1.63 3.80 -16.45
C TYR A 50 -1.20 2.38 -16.07
N ILE A 51 -0.94 1.51 -17.05
CA ILE A 51 -0.49 0.13 -16.81
C ILE A 51 0.84 0.12 -16.04
N LEU A 52 1.80 0.96 -16.41
CA LEU A 52 3.10 1.03 -15.74
C LEU A 52 2.96 1.51 -14.29
N ILE A 53 2.17 2.56 -14.05
CA ILE A 53 1.90 3.10 -12.72
C ILE A 53 1.22 2.04 -11.85
N LEU A 54 0.20 1.36 -12.39
CA LEU A 54 -0.53 0.30 -11.70
C LEU A 54 0.37 -0.90 -11.38
N LEU A 55 1.24 -1.29 -12.31
CA LEU A 55 2.20 -2.37 -12.11
C LEU A 55 3.17 -2.04 -10.95
N LEU A 56 3.74 -0.84 -10.94
CA LEU A 56 4.63 -0.39 -9.86
C LEU A 56 3.89 -0.32 -8.51
N PHE A 57 2.66 0.16 -8.50
CA PHE A 57 1.83 0.18 -7.30
C PHE A 57 1.52 -1.23 -6.78
N ALA A 58 1.17 -2.16 -7.67
CA ALA A 58 0.86 -3.54 -7.31
C ALA A 58 2.09 -4.31 -6.81
N LEU A 59 3.23 -4.19 -7.51
CA LEU A 59 4.49 -4.83 -7.12
C LEU A 59 4.99 -4.30 -5.77
N SER A 60 4.95 -2.99 -5.56
CA SER A 60 5.31 -2.41 -4.25
C SER A 60 4.37 -2.90 -3.14
N ASN A 61 3.06 -3.03 -3.42
CA ASN A 61 2.11 -3.59 -2.44
C ASN A 61 2.46 -5.01 -2.02
N GLY A 62 2.67 -5.89 -3.01
CA GLY A 62 2.98 -7.29 -2.76
C GLY A 62 4.29 -7.45 -1.98
N TYR A 63 5.32 -6.70 -2.38
CA TYR A 63 6.64 -6.75 -1.74
C TYR A 63 6.59 -6.29 -0.27
N LEU A 64 5.97 -5.13 -0.01
CA LEU A 64 5.86 -4.59 1.36
C LEU A 64 5.04 -5.49 2.27
N THR A 65 3.92 -6.02 1.76
CA THR A 65 3.06 -6.93 2.53
C THR A 65 3.82 -8.19 2.92
N ASN A 66 4.53 -8.80 1.95
CA ASN A 66 5.29 -10.02 2.20
C ASN A 66 6.43 -9.81 3.22
N ILE A 67 7.22 -8.73 3.06
CA ILE A 67 8.28 -8.41 4.02
C ILE A 67 7.72 -8.14 5.40
N THR A 68 6.62 -7.41 5.50
CA THR A 68 6.00 -7.09 6.80
C THR A 68 5.54 -8.35 7.51
N THR A 69 4.86 -9.27 6.80
CA THR A 69 4.41 -10.54 7.39
C THR A 69 5.58 -11.43 7.82
N ILE A 70 6.61 -11.57 6.98
CA ILE A 70 7.82 -12.34 7.33
C ILE A 70 8.54 -11.71 8.52
N PHE A 71 8.62 -10.38 8.58
CA PHE A 71 9.30 -9.68 9.66
C PHE A 71 8.55 -9.82 10.98
N VAL A 72 7.24 -9.58 11.00
CA VAL A 72 6.42 -9.71 12.21
C VAL A 72 6.49 -11.11 12.78
N THR A 73 6.38 -12.14 11.94
CA THR A 73 6.49 -13.55 12.38
C THR A 73 7.89 -13.92 12.89
N LYS A 74 8.94 -13.13 12.60
CA LYS A 74 10.28 -13.32 13.18
C LYS A 74 10.50 -12.59 14.51
N VAL A 75 9.69 -11.57 14.80
CA VAL A 75 9.81 -10.74 16.02
C VAL A 75 8.96 -11.31 17.16
N VAL A 76 7.86 -12.00 16.84
CA VAL A 76 6.99 -12.65 17.83
C VAL A 76 7.46 -14.05 18.20
N GLU A 77 7.04 -14.53 19.38
CA GLU A 77 7.29 -15.89 19.85
C GLU A 77 6.54 -16.93 18.99
N ASP A 78 7.05 -18.16 18.92
CA ASP A 78 6.53 -19.22 18.04
C ASP A 78 5.03 -19.49 18.22
N HIS A 79 4.53 -19.43 19.46
CA HIS A 79 3.12 -19.66 19.77
C HIS A 79 2.20 -18.49 19.36
N GLU A 80 2.75 -17.28 19.20
CA GLU A 80 2.00 -16.08 18.81
C GLU A 80 2.03 -15.84 17.29
N LYS A 81 2.83 -16.59 16.52
CA LYS A 81 3.00 -16.38 15.07
C LYS A 81 1.70 -16.47 14.29
N GLU A 82 0.85 -17.44 14.62
CA GLU A 82 -0.44 -17.65 13.95
C GLU A 82 -1.39 -16.47 14.22
N THR A 83 -1.49 -16.04 15.48
CA THR A 83 -2.29 -14.89 15.90
C THR A 83 -1.80 -13.59 15.25
N ALA A 84 -0.48 -13.37 15.22
CA ALA A 84 0.12 -12.18 14.61
C ALA A 84 -0.12 -12.13 13.09
N SER A 85 0.04 -13.26 12.38
CA SER A 85 -0.24 -13.36 10.95
C SER A 85 -1.73 -13.11 10.63
N SER A 86 -2.61 -13.67 11.47
CA SER A 86 -4.06 -13.45 11.36
C SER A 86 -4.43 -11.97 11.55
N ALA A 87 -3.83 -11.30 12.54
CA ALA A 87 -4.04 -9.87 12.77
C ALA A 87 -3.63 -9.01 11.55
N ILE A 88 -2.46 -9.28 10.95
CA ILE A 88 -2.03 -8.57 9.72
C ILE A 88 -3.06 -8.72 8.61
N THR A 89 -3.57 -9.94 8.41
CA THR A 89 -4.56 -10.24 7.36
C THR A 89 -5.87 -9.48 7.60
N ILE A 90 -6.33 -9.38 8.85
CA ILE A 90 -7.53 -8.61 9.22
C ILE A 90 -7.32 -7.12 8.91
N PHE A 91 -6.21 -6.53 9.36
CA PHE A 91 -5.95 -5.11 9.11
C PHE A 91 -5.75 -4.80 7.62
N LEU A 92 -5.13 -5.70 6.87
CA LEU A 92 -5.02 -5.58 5.42
C LEU A 92 -6.41 -5.61 4.76
N GLY A 93 -7.28 -6.55 5.15
CA GLY A 93 -8.65 -6.62 4.65
C GLY A 93 -9.49 -5.38 4.98
N LEU A 94 -9.35 -4.86 6.21
CA LEU A 94 -9.98 -3.60 6.62
C LEU A 94 -9.49 -2.43 5.75
N GLY A 95 -8.18 -2.32 5.53
CA GLY A 95 -7.59 -1.29 4.67
C GLY A 95 -8.11 -1.35 3.22
N LEU A 96 -8.20 -2.56 2.65
CA LEU A 96 -8.76 -2.76 1.31
C LEU A 96 -10.25 -2.38 1.25
N THR A 97 -11.02 -2.74 2.27
CA THR A 97 -12.45 -2.40 2.35
C THR A 97 -12.66 -0.89 2.42
N VAL A 98 -11.92 -0.21 3.31
CA VAL A 98 -11.97 1.25 3.43
C VAL A 98 -11.50 1.93 2.15
N GLY A 99 -10.41 1.45 1.55
CA GLY A 99 -9.90 1.97 0.27
C GLY A 99 -10.89 1.84 -0.87
N SER A 100 -11.59 0.71 -0.95
CA SER A 100 -12.66 0.48 -1.93
C SER A 100 -13.82 1.47 -1.76
N ALA A 101 -14.28 1.67 -0.53
CA ALA A 101 -15.32 2.65 -0.23
C ALA A 101 -14.90 4.09 -0.57
N LEU A 102 -13.67 4.48 -0.22
CA LEU A 102 -13.11 5.79 -0.57
C LEU A 102 -12.96 5.99 -2.09
N SER A 103 -12.58 4.94 -2.83
CA SER A 103 -12.48 5.00 -4.30
C SER A 103 -13.80 5.40 -4.95
N LEU A 104 -14.92 4.88 -4.45
CA LEU A 104 -16.25 5.28 -4.95
C LEU A 104 -16.51 6.77 -4.75
N VAL A 105 -16.13 7.33 -3.60
CA VAL A 105 -16.28 8.78 -3.33
C VAL A 105 -15.39 9.58 -4.27
N ILE A 106 -14.14 9.16 -4.45
CA ILE A 106 -13.18 9.84 -5.34
C ILE A 106 -13.68 9.86 -6.79
N VAL A 107 -14.15 8.73 -7.32
CA VAL A 107 -14.70 8.65 -8.68
C VAL A 107 -15.92 9.56 -8.86
N ARG A 108 -16.72 9.79 -7.82
CA ARG A 108 -17.85 10.73 -7.86
C ARG A 108 -17.45 12.19 -7.82
N LEU A 109 -16.24 12.50 -7.34
CA LEU A 109 -15.70 13.86 -7.28
C LEU A 109 -14.97 14.29 -8.57
N ILE A 110 -14.51 13.33 -9.37
CA ILE A 110 -13.85 13.53 -10.68
C ILE A 110 -14.88 13.92 -11.74
#